data_AF-A0AAE0AF13-F1
#
_entry.id   AF-A0AAE0AF13-F1
#
_cell.length_a   1.000
_cell.length_b   1.000
_cell.length_c   1.000
_cell.angle_alpha   90.00
_cell.angle_beta   90.00
_cell.angle_gamma   90.00
#
_symmetry.space_group_name_H-M   'P 1'
#
loop_
_entity.id
_entity.type
_entity.pdbx_description
1 polymer ?
#
loop_
_entity_poly.entity_id
_entity_poly.type
_entity_poly.pdbx_seq_one_letter_code
_entity_poly.pdbx_strand_id
1 'polypeptide(L)'
;MATNTINLSPPVHTSSSLGLLSSYSPQNSPNLSFNSHFKPSIQLPSVSYKPYNSSIKPRSLIITASAVNSLSQSESVAVPSTAEEFTGKLPPESGVYAVYDGNDALQFIGISRNIAASVFAHLKSVPELCSFVKVGVVAEPDRSALTEAWKSWMEEHIKATGKVPPGNESGNTTWVRQPPRKKKPDLRLTPGRNVQLTVPLEELINKLVKENKVVAFIKGSRSAPLCGFSQRVIGILESEGVNYESVDVLDEEYNYGLRETLKKYSNWPTFPQIFVNGELLGGCDILSSMHEKGKKMEEIESSPSSPSSSSGRFKLYDQLKLQEFKDKYVIKSLEFPDQGFSIGRRDGNLELLNDDNCTGNPLRTSTIYGVAGTIRLLAGTYLLVITSQKEVGTFLGFPVFRVMSMRFLSCNEDLRFSTSQEKKDEAYFLSLLKIVEGTPGLYYSYATDITLNLQRRFKLAEGWTAKPIWKQADPRFVWNKNLLEELIECKLDGFILPLVQGNILKFKNSLCFVFNKFVLSVFKCTVACIYFHSMQ
;
A
#
# COMPACT_ATOMS: atom_id res chain seq x y z
N MET A 1 62.97 58.39 -17.75
CA MET A 1 63.14 57.24 -16.85
C MET A 1 61.96 56.30 -17.10
N ALA A 2 62.26 55.08 -17.53
CA ALA A 2 61.45 54.05 -18.22
C ALA A 2 59.90 54.16 -18.09
N THR A 3 59.12 54.57 -19.10
CA THR A 3 58.64 53.93 -20.37
C THR A 3 57.72 52.71 -20.17
N ASN A 4 56.37 52.81 -20.14
CA ASN A 4 55.33 53.07 -21.15
C ASN A 4 54.96 51.94 -22.16
N THR A 5 53.63 51.73 -22.28
CA THR A 5 52.79 51.39 -23.47
C THR A 5 52.65 49.97 -24.05
N ILE A 6 51.48 49.36 -23.80
CA ILE A 6 50.30 49.10 -24.69
C ILE A 6 50.49 48.58 -26.15
N ASN A 7 49.76 47.48 -26.44
CA ASN A 7 49.02 47.05 -27.65
C ASN A 7 49.62 46.23 -28.84
N LEU A 8 48.78 45.21 -29.17
CA LEU A 8 48.29 44.72 -30.48
C LEU A 8 49.16 43.83 -31.40
N SER A 9 48.51 42.75 -31.84
CA SER A 9 48.79 41.62 -32.75
C SER A 9 49.26 41.95 -34.20
N PRO A 10 49.36 40.97 -35.13
CA PRO A 10 50.22 39.78 -35.29
C PRO A 10 51.12 39.90 -36.57
N PRO A 11 51.90 38.88 -36.98
CA PRO A 11 51.76 38.38 -38.37
C PRO A 11 52.09 36.89 -38.63
N VAL A 12 51.82 36.51 -39.89
CA VAL A 12 51.84 35.23 -40.59
C VAL A 12 53.19 34.92 -41.27
N HIS A 13 53.54 33.64 -41.42
CA HIS A 13 54.35 33.05 -42.51
C HIS A 13 53.82 31.60 -42.76
N THR A 14 53.13 31.24 -43.87
CA THR A 14 53.61 30.78 -45.21
C THR A 14 54.82 29.82 -45.14
N SER A 15 54.93 28.64 -45.77
CA SER A 15 54.28 27.92 -46.90
C SER A 15 54.76 26.43 -46.81
N SER A 16 54.05 25.38 -47.25
CA SER A 16 54.10 24.87 -48.63
C SER A 16 53.04 23.78 -48.94
N SER A 17 52.40 23.98 -50.10
CA SER A 17 51.78 23.09 -51.11
C SER A 17 52.33 21.65 -51.24
N LEU A 18 51.73 20.64 -51.89
CA LEU A 18 50.51 20.40 -52.71
C LEU A 18 50.51 18.86 -52.98
N GLY A 19 49.34 18.23 -53.21
CA GLY A 19 49.28 16.90 -53.84
C GLY A 19 47.94 16.18 -53.73
N LEU A 20 47.08 16.39 -54.74
CA LEU A 20 45.74 15.84 -54.95
C LEU A 20 45.73 14.45 -55.63
N LEU A 21 44.57 13.77 -55.50
CA LEU A 21 43.87 12.79 -56.38
C LEU A 21 43.56 11.48 -55.64
N SER A 22 42.32 11.16 -55.27
CA SER A 22 41.10 10.85 -56.05
C SER A 22 40.87 9.34 -56.23
N SER A 23 39.66 8.92 -55.82
CA SER A 23 38.81 7.84 -56.35
C SER A 23 39.39 6.42 -56.44
N TYR A 24 38.77 5.46 -55.74
CA TYR A 24 38.20 4.25 -56.35
C TYR A 24 37.30 3.51 -55.35
N SER A 25 36.03 3.31 -55.73
CA SER A 25 35.12 2.29 -55.17
C SER A 25 35.56 0.89 -55.63
N PRO A 26 35.00 -0.18 -55.03
CA PRO A 26 34.12 -0.99 -55.87
C PRO A 26 32.82 -1.42 -55.16
N GLN A 27 31.74 -1.37 -55.94
CA GLN A 27 30.50 -2.11 -55.69
C GLN A 27 30.71 -3.61 -55.96
N ASN A 28 30.03 -4.45 -55.18
CA ASN A 28 29.25 -5.59 -55.70
C ASN A 28 28.39 -6.18 -54.58
N SER A 29 27.09 -5.87 -54.64
CA SER A 29 26.01 -6.61 -53.98
C SER A 29 25.68 -7.90 -54.76
N PRO A 30 24.97 -8.86 -54.15
CA PRO A 30 23.55 -8.92 -54.50
C PRO A 30 22.61 -9.05 -53.30
N ASN A 31 21.49 -8.36 -53.43
CA ASN A 31 20.25 -8.54 -52.68
C ASN A 31 19.74 -9.98 -52.81
N LEU A 32 19.31 -10.56 -51.70
CA LEU A 32 18.21 -11.51 -51.68
C LEU A 32 17.15 -11.01 -50.70
N SER A 33 16.15 -10.35 -51.28
CA SER A 33 14.86 -10.10 -50.68
C SER A 33 14.10 -11.41 -50.53
N PHE A 34 13.70 -11.75 -49.31
CA PHE A 34 12.48 -12.54 -49.08
C PHE A 34 11.62 -11.80 -48.07
N ASN A 35 10.68 -11.02 -48.61
CA ASN A 35 9.42 -10.72 -47.93
C ASN A 35 8.67 -12.05 -47.80
N SER A 36 8.46 -12.51 -46.58
CA SER A 36 7.28 -13.32 -46.27
C SER A 36 6.71 -12.87 -44.93
N HIS A 37 5.49 -12.34 -45.03
CA HIS A 37 4.62 -12.01 -43.93
C HIS A 37 4.42 -13.20 -43.01
N PHE A 38 4.85 -13.11 -41.74
CA PHE A 38 4.21 -13.86 -40.66
C PHE A 38 4.14 -13.01 -39.38
N LYS A 39 2.90 -12.73 -38.99
CA LYS A 39 2.49 -12.13 -37.71
C LYS A 39 3.11 -12.89 -36.53
N PRO A 40 3.61 -12.22 -35.47
CA PRO A 40 3.59 -12.84 -34.15
C PRO A 40 2.15 -12.76 -33.65
N SER A 41 1.51 -13.92 -33.63
CA SER A 41 0.24 -14.18 -32.98
C SER A 41 0.26 -13.70 -31.53
N ILE A 42 -0.85 -13.06 -31.17
CA ILE A 42 -1.29 -12.73 -29.82
C ILE A 42 -1.01 -13.92 -28.89
N GLN A 43 -0.10 -13.76 -27.92
CA GLN A 43 -0.03 -14.64 -26.77
C GLN A 43 -1.24 -14.32 -25.88
N LEU A 44 -2.26 -15.18 -25.98
CA LEU A 44 -3.30 -15.27 -24.96
C LEU A 44 -2.65 -15.63 -23.62
N PRO A 45 -3.07 -15.03 -22.49
CA PRO A 45 -2.68 -15.52 -21.18
C PRO A 45 -3.22 -16.94 -21.00
N SER A 46 -2.33 -17.83 -20.59
CA SER A 46 -2.60 -19.20 -20.20
C SER A 46 -3.64 -19.24 -19.08
N VAL A 47 -4.84 -19.72 -19.40
CA VAL A 47 -5.86 -20.09 -18.41
C VAL A 47 -5.35 -21.33 -17.67
N SER A 48 -4.87 -21.13 -16.44
CA SER A 48 -4.71 -22.20 -15.48
C SER A 48 -6.10 -22.73 -15.12
N TYR A 49 -6.46 -23.88 -15.68
CA TYR A 49 -7.61 -24.64 -15.22
C TYR A 49 -7.31 -25.14 -13.81
N LYS A 50 -7.92 -24.50 -12.80
CA LYS A 50 -8.11 -25.15 -11.49
C LYS A 50 -9.03 -26.36 -11.72
N PRO A 51 -8.68 -27.56 -11.24
CA PRO A 51 -9.58 -28.70 -11.29
C PRO A 51 -10.83 -28.37 -10.46
N TYR A 52 -11.99 -28.45 -11.11
CA TYR A 52 -13.29 -28.39 -10.47
C TYR A 52 -13.46 -29.67 -9.65
N ASN A 53 -13.27 -29.57 -8.34
CA ASN A 53 -13.61 -30.64 -7.41
C ASN A 53 -15.14 -30.77 -7.38
N SER A 54 -15.67 -31.73 -8.14
CA SER A 54 -17.05 -32.19 -8.02
C SER A 54 -17.19 -32.98 -6.71
N SER A 55 -17.35 -32.27 -5.60
CA SER A 55 -17.91 -32.86 -4.40
C SER A 55 -19.38 -33.16 -4.70
N ILE A 56 -19.67 -34.39 -5.09
CA ILE A 56 -21.01 -34.97 -5.14
C ILE A 56 -21.54 -34.96 -3.70
N LYS A 57 -22.38 -33.96 -3.39
CA LYS A 57 -23.27 -34.03 -2.22
C LYS A 57 -24.51 -34.84 -2.63
N PRO A 58 -25.05 -35.69 -1.74
CA PRO A 58 -26.10 -36.63 -2.10
C PRO A 58 -27.38 -35.90 -2.54
N ARG A 59 -27.94 -36.38 -3.66
CA ARG A 59 -29.23 -35.97 -4.24
C ARG A 59 -30.34 -36.02 -3.20
N SER A 60 -30.87 -34.86 -2.83
CA SER A 60 -32.28 -34.72 -2.46
C SER A 60 -33.04 -34.17 -3.67
N LEU A 61 -33.84 -35.05 -4.28
CA LEU A 61 -35.00 -34.82 -5.15
C LEU A 61 -34.90 -33.71 -6.22
N ILE A 62 -34.73 -34.15 -7.46
CA ILE A 62 -34.83 -33.36 -8.68
C ILE A 62 -36.31 -33.02 -8.92
N ILE A 63 -36.65 -31.73 -9.03
CA ILE A 63 -38.00 -31.27 -9.37
C ILE A 63 -37.92 -30.38 -10.62
N THR A 64 -38.71 -30.71 -11.65
CA THR A 64 -38.79 -29.99 -12.94
C THR A 64 -39.69 -28.75 -12.85
N ALA A 65 -39.58 -27.83 -13.82
CA ALA A 65 -40.20 -26.50 -13.84
C ALA A 65 -41.74 -26.43 -13.63
N SER A 66 -42.46 -27.55 -13.72
CA SER A 66 -43.90 -27.64 -13.41
C SER A 66 -44.22 -27.71 -11.91
N ALA A 67 -43.22 -27.75 -11.03
CA ALA A 67 -43.38 -28.06 -9.61
C ALA A 67 -42.66 -27.04 -8.71
N VAL A 68 -42.93 -25.76 -8.95
CA VAL A 68 -42.76 -24.76 -7.90
C VAL A 68 -43.93 -24.93 -6.92
N ASN A 69 -43.64 -25.12 -5.63
CA ASN A 69 -44.68 -25.25 -4.61
C ASN A 69 -45.64 -24.03 -4.68
N SER A 70 -46.94 -24.27 -4.59
CA SER A 70 -47.96 -23.20 -4.43
C SER A 70 -47.67 -22.39 -3.16
N LEU A 71 -48.16 -21.15 -3.07
CA LEU A 71 -47.95 -20.25 -1.91
C LEU A 71 -48.42 -20.90 -0.59
N SER A 72 -49.41 -21.78 -0.67
CA SER A 72 -49.91 -22.64 0.43
C SER A 72 -49.00 -23.81 0.83
N GLN A 73 -48.09 -24.25 -0.04
CA GLN A 73 -47.19 -25.40 0.17
C GLN A 73 -45.72 -25.01 0.42
N SER A 74 -45.36 -23.74 0.28
CA SER A 74 -44.01 -23.25 0.57
C SER A 74 -43.74 -23.12 2.07
N GLU A 75 -42.58 -23.61 2.51
CA GLU A 75 -42.10 -23.46 3.89
C GLU A 75 -41.89 -21.98 4.23
N SER A 76 -42.43 -21.56 5.38
CA SER A 76 -42.21 -20.23 5.94
C SER A 76 -40.85 -20.19 6.63
N VAL A 77 -39.97 -19.32 6.15
CA VAL A 77 -38.69 -19.03 6.79
C VAL A 77 -38.83 -17.75 7.59
N ALA A 78 -38.69 -17.84 8.91
CA ALA A 78 -38.62 -16.68 9.78
C ALA A 78 -37.36 -15.86 9.44
N VAL A 79 -37.51 -14.55 9.27
CA VAL A 79 -36.39 -13.69 8.88
C VAL A 79 -35.61 -13.27 10.14
N PRO A 80 -34.33 -13.66 10.30
CA PRO A 80 -33.55 -13.27 11.48
C PRO A 80 -33.14 -11.79 11.41
N SER A 81 -33.05 -11.16 12.58
CA SER A 81 -32.80 -9.73 12.77
C SER A 81 -31.33 -9.30 12.59
N THR A 82 -30.39 -10.24 12.40
CA THR A 82 -28.94 -9.98 12.28
C THR A 82 -28.30 -10.65 11.05
N ALA A 83 -27.40 -9.94 10.39
CA ALA A 83 -26.76 -10.33 9.13
C ALA A 83 -25.86 -11.59 9.22
N GLU A 84 -25.41 -11.96 10.43
CA GLU A 84 -24.49 -13.07 10.67
C GLU A 84 -25.19 -14.44 10.71
N GLU A 85 -26.52 -14.50 10.89
CA GLU A 85 -27.31 -15.75 10.80
C GLU A 85 -27.82 -16.08 9.39
N PHE A 86 -27.62 -15.18 8.43
CA PHE A 86 -28.21 -15.29 7.08
C PHE A 86 -27.56 -16.36 6.20
N THR A 87 -26.36 -16.83 6.54
CA THR A 87 -25.52 -17.69 5.67
C THR A 87 -25.93 -19.17 5.65
N GLY A 88 -27.05 -19.55 6.28
CA GLY A 88 -27.51 -20.95 6.31
C GLY A 88 -29.01 -21.22 6.22
N LYS A 89 -29.89 -20.21 6.34
CA LYS A 89 -31.36 -20.41 6.43
C LYS A 89 -32.14 -20.14 5.15
N LEU A 90 -31.63 -19.32 4.23
CA LEU A 90 -32.32 -18.96 2.97
C LEU A 90 -31.54 -19.45 1.75
N PRO A 91 -32.21 -20.04 0.73
CA PRO A 91 -31.53 -20.55 -0.45
C PRO A 91 -30.97 -19.39 -1.31
N PRO A 92 -29.68 -19.41 -1.69
CA PRO A 92 -29.08 -18.44 -2.62
C PRO A 92 -29.44 -18.70 -4.09
N GLU A 93 -30.48 -19.50 -4.34
CA GLU A 93 -30.90 -19.98 -5.65
C GLU A 93 -31.85 -18.98 -6.34
N SER A 94 -32.17 -19.26 -7.61
CA SER A 94 -33.12 -18.47 -8.40
C SER A 94 -34.55 -18.92 -8.12
N GLY A 95 -35.49 -17.98 -8.08
CA GLY A 95 -36.90 -18.33 -7.91
C GLY A 95 -37.80 -17.16 -7.52
N VAL A 96 -38.97 -17.51 -6.99
CA VAL A 96 -40.01 -16.60 -6.51
C VAL A 96 -39.98 -16.55 -4.98
N TYR A 97 -40.30 -15.39 -4.41
CA TYR A 97 -40.42 -15.22 -2.96
C TYR A 97 -41.56 -14.27 -2.60
N ALA A 98 -42.14 -14.48 -1.43
CA ALA A 98 -43.26 -13.73 -0.88
C ALA A 98 -42.91 -13.23 0.52
N VAL A 99 -43.09 -11.94 0.77
CA VAL A 99 -42.73 -11.26 2.02
C VAL A 99 -43.99 -10.91 2.81
N TYR A 100 -44.01 -11.30 4.08
CA TYR A 100 -45.11 -11.10 5.02
C TYR A 100 -44.66 -10.19 6.17
N ASP A 101 -45.60 -9.38 6.68
CA ASP A 101 -45.40 -8.56 7.87
C ASP A 101 -45.67 -9.34 9.18
N GLY A 102 -45.57 -8.66 10.33
CA GLY A 102 -45.79 -9.26 11.65
C GLY A 102 -47.25 -9.64 11.95
N ASN A 103 -48.19 -9.30 11.07
CA ASN A 103 -49.61 -9.65 11.16
C ASN A 103 -49.97 -10.77 10.17
N ASP A 104 -48.99 -11.49 9.62
CA ASP A 104 -49.14 -12.52 8.58
C ASP A 104 -49.80 -12.01 7.29
N ALA A 105 -49.77 -10.70 7.02
CA ALA A 105 -50.31 -10.13 5.79
C ALA A 105 -49.24 -10.10 4.68
N LEU A 106 -49.61 -10.54 3.48
CA LEU A 106 -48.70 -10.55 2.33
C LEU A 106 -48.48 -9.14 1.79
N GLN A 107 -47.25 -8.66 1.87
CA GLN A 107 -46.89 -7.30 1.46
C GLN A 107 -46.33 -7.25 0.04
N PHE A 108 -45.54 -8.26 -0.36
CA PHE A 108 -44.84 -8.24 -1.64
C PHE A 108 -44.54 -9.65 -2.18
N ILE A 109 -44.66 -9.83 -3.51
CA ILE A 109 -44.20 -11.02 -4.23
C ILE A 109 -43.17 -10.58 -5.29
N GLY A 110 -41.96 -11.14 -5.21
CA GLY A 110 -40.85 -10.84 -6.11
C GLY A 110 -40.24 -12.07 -6.77
N ILE A 111 -39.49 -11.84 -7.84
CA ILE A 111 -38.64 -12.85 -8.50
C ILE A 111 -37.18 -12.39 -8.44
N SER A 112 -36.26 -13.31 -8.22
CA SER A 112 -34.82 -13.01 -8.21
C SER A 112 -33.99 -14.18 -8.69
N ARG A 113 -32.81 -13.89 -9.25
CA ARG A 113 -31.79 -14.90 -9.53
C ARG A 113 -31.03 -15.36 -8.27
N ASN A 114 -31.16 -14.59 -7.20
CA ASN A 114 -30.64 -14.90 -5.88
C ASN A 114 -31.66 -14.40 -4.86
N ILE A 115 -32.47 -15.32 -4.34
CA ILE A 115 -33.56 -15.00 -3.42
C ILE A 115 -33.00 -14.39 -2.14
N ALA A 116 -31.99 -15.03 -1.52
CA ALA A 116 -31.36 -14.56 -0.29
C ALA A 116 -30.87 -13.10 -0.38
N ALA A 117 -30.17 -12.75 -1.45
CA ALA A 117 -29.64 -11.39 -1.64
C ALA A 117 -30.76 -10.34 -1.88
N SER A 118 -31.86 -10.74 -2.50
CA SER A 118 -32.99 -9.84 -2.74
C SER A 118 -33.79 -9.59 -1.46
N VAL A 119 -34.07 -10.64 -0.69
CA VAL A 119 -34.76 -10.56 0.60
C VAL A 119 -33.95 -9.71 1.59
N PHE A 120 -32.64 -9.92 1.64
CA PHE A 120 -31.75 -9.12 2.49
C PHE A 120 -31.76 -7.63 2.12
N ALA A 121 -31.79 -7.31 0.82
CA ALA A 121 -31.88 -5.93 0.37
C ALA A 121 -33.19 -5.26 0.83
N HIS A 122 -34.31 -5.98 0.77
CA HIS A 122 -35.61 -5.49 1.23
C HIS A 122 -35.66 -5.30 2.74
N LEU A 123 -35.10 -6.24 3.51
CA LEU A 123 -34.98 -6.11 4.97
C LEU A 123 -34.18 -4.88 5.39
N LYS A 124 -33.13 -4.54 4.63
CA LYS A 124 -32.34 -3.32 4.87
C LYS A 124 -33.13 -2.04 4.56
N SER A 125 -34.04 -2.05 3.59
CA SER A 125 -34.83 -0.88 3.21
C SER A 125 -36.10 -0.69 4.04
N VAL A 126 -36.79 -1.76 4.37
CA VAL A 126 -38.09 -1.76 5.06
C VAL A 126 -38.14 -2.94 6.06
N PRO A 127 -37.46 -2.83 7.21
CA PRO A 127 -37.39 -3.91 8.19
C PRO A 127 -38.76 -4.20 8.83
N GLU A 128 -39.62 -3.19 8.99
CA GLU A 128 -40.93 -3.31 9.64
C GLU A 128 -41.93 -4.19 8.87
N LEU A 129 -41.73 -4.36 7.56
CA LEU A 129 -42.63 -5.10 6.67
C LEU A 129 -42.10 -6.51 6.31
N CYS A 130 -40.94 -6.91 6.86
CA CYS A 130 -40.25 -8.16 6.52
C CYS A 130 -40.11 -9.10 7.73
N SER A 131 -41.20 -9.73 8.18
CA SER A 131 -41.19 -10.67 9.32
C SER A 131 -41.01 -12.13 8.89
N PHE A 132 -41.75 -12.58 7.87
CA PHE A 132 -41.68 -13.94 7.35
C PHE A 132 -41.54 -13.94 5.84
N VAL A 133 -40.78 -14.89 5.30
CA VAL A 133 -40.63 -15.05 3.85
C VAL A 133 -40.91 -16.48 3.45
N LYS A 134 -41.75 -16.64 2.43
CA LYS A 134 -41.93 -17.91 1.72
C LYS A 134 -41.09 -17.89 0.45
N VAL A 135 -40.41 -19.00 0.17
CA VAL A 135 -39.54 -19.14 -1.00
C VAL A 135 -40.01 -20.28 -1.89
N GLY A 136 -39.90 -20.08 -3.20
CA GLY A 136 -40.14 -21.07 -4.24
C GLY A 136 -38.94 -21.10 -5.17
N VAL A 137 -38.05 -22.06 -4.95
CA VAL A 137 -36.85 -22.25 -5.78
C VAL A 137 -37.26 -22.82 -7.14
N VAL A 138 -36.69 -22.26 -8.21
CA VAL A 138 -36.85 -22.76 -9.58
C VAL A 138 -35.52 -23.33 -10.05
N ALA A 139 -35.47 -24.64 -10.26
CA ALA A 139 -34.24 -25.36 -10.64
C ALA A 139 -33.68 -24.92 -12.01
N GLU A 140 -34.56 -24.59 -12.96
CA GLU A 140 -34.21 -24.08 -14.29
C GLU A 140 -34.76 -22.65 -14.47
N PRO A 141 -34.00 -21.61 -14.07
CA PRO A 141 -34.51 -20.25 -14.04
C PRO A 141 -34.48 -19.61 -15.43
N ASP A 142 -35.47 -19.93 -16.27
CA ASP A 142 -35.78 -19.12 -17.45
C ASP A 142 -36.70 -17.94 -17.08
N ARG A 143 -36.64 -16.86 -17.88
CA ARG A 143 -37.47 -15.67 -17.68
C ARG A 143 -38.97 -16.02 -17.73
N SER A 144 -39.36 -16.95 -18.60
CA SER A 144 -40.74 -17.41 -18.72
C SER A 144 -41.19 -18.15 -17.45
N ALA A 145 -40.44 -19.17 -17.04
CA ALA A 145 -40.70 -19.99 -15.86
C ALA A 145 -40.80 -19.16 -14.56
N LEU A 146 -39.89 -18.21 -14.35
CA LEU A 146 -39.96 -17.31 -13.18
C LEU A 146 -41.21 -16.42 -13.21
N THR A 147 -41.60 -15.96 -14.39
CA THR A 147 -42.79 -15.12 -14.55
C THR A 147 -44.07 -15.93 -14.32
N GLU A 148 -44.10 -17.19 -14.76
CA GLU A 148 -45.21 -18.12 -14.52
C GLU A 148 -45.36 -18.46 -13.04
N ALA A 149 -44.27 -18.78 -12.35
CA ALA A 149 -44.27 -19.01 -10.91
C ALA A 149 -44.80 -17.79 -10.13
N TRP A 150 -44.35 -16.59 -10.52
CA TRP A 150 -44.84 -15.34 -9.94
C TRP A 150 -46.34 -15.11 -10.19
N LYS A 151 -46.81 -15.35 -11.41
CA LYS A 151 -48.25 -15.26 -11.75
C LYS A 151 -49.09 -16.23 -10.92
N SER A 152 -48.63 -17.46 -10.77
CA SER A 152 -49.32 -18.48 -9.97
C SER A 152 -49.51 -18.03 -8.52
N TRP A 153 -48.46 -17.49 -7.89
CA TRP A 153 -48.54 -16.98 -6.51
C TRP A 153 -49.41 -15.73 -6.37
N MET A 154 -49.37 -14.84 -7.37
CA MET A 154 -50.25 -13.66 -7.43
C MET A 154 -51.72 -14.08 -7.56
N GLU A 155 -52.05 -15.01 -8.45
CA GLU A 155 -53.42 -15.51 -8.67
C GLU A 155 -53.96 -16.22 -7.42
N GLU A 156 -53.15 -17.03 -6.74
CA GLU A 156 -53.53 -17.69 -5.49
C GLU A 156 -53.89 -16.67 -4.39
N HIS A 157 -53.07 -15.62 -4.25
CA HIS A 157 -53.34 -14.56 -3.28
C HIS A 157 -54.58 -13.73 -3.64
N ILE A 158 -54.74 -13.35 -4.91
CA ILE A 158 -55.91 -12.59 -5.39
C ILE A 158 -57.18 -13.41 -5.19
N LYS A 159 -57.14 -14.71 -5.44
CA LYS A 159 -58.29 -15.61 -5.22
C LYS A 159 -58.66 -15.71 -3.73
N ALA A 160 -57.68 -15.67 -2.83
CA ALA A 160 -57.90 -15.76 -1.38
C ALA A 160 -58.37 -14.44 -0.74
N THR A 161 -57.77 -13.30 -1.13
CA THR A 161 -57.97 -12.00 -0.46
C THR A 161 -58.74 -10.97 -1.30
N GLY A 162 -58.89 -11.22 -2.61
CA GLY A 162 -59.53 -10.30 -3.55
C GLY A 162 -58.70 -9.05 -3.88
N LYS A 163 -57.47 -8.93 -3.37
CA LYS A 163 -56.62 -7.75 -3.53
C LYS A 163 -55.21 -8.12 -3.99
N VAL A 164 -54.57 -7.20 -4.71
CA VAL A 164 -53.15 -7.29 -5.06
C VAL A 164 -52.33 -6.93 -3.82
N PRO A 165 -51.18 -7.59 -3.56
CA PRO A 165 -50.30 -7.19 -2.47
C PRO A 165 -49.89 -5.71 -2.60
N PRO A 166 -49.89 -4.91 -1.51
CA PRO A 166 -49.62 -3.48 -1.55
C PRO A 166 -48.31 -3.10 -2.26
N GLY A 167 -47.28 -3.95 -2.15
CA GLY A 167 -45.98 -3.76 -2.78
C GLY A 167 -45.94 -4.03 -4.29
N ASN A 168 -46.96 -4.67 -4.84
CA ASN A 168 -47.08 -5.02 -6.26
C ASN A 168 -48.12 -4.16 -7.01
N GLU A 169 -48.78 -3.22 -6.31
CA GLU A 169 -49.70 -2.26 -6.93
C GLU A 169 -48.96 -1.29 -7.86
N SER A 170 -49.60 -0.94 -8.98
CA SER A 170 -49.04 -0.01 -9.97
C SER A 170 -48.88 1.39 -9.37
N GLY A 171 -47.66 1.76 -8.99
CA GLY A 171 -47.32 3.06 -8.41
C GLY A 171 -46.50 2.97 -7.13
N ASN A 172 -46.55 1.83 -6.43
CA ASN A 172 -45.73 1.61 -5.23
C ASN A 172 -44.32 1.13 -5.64
N THR A 173 -43.29 1.95 -5.38
CA THR A 173 -41.89 1.64 -5.71
C THR A 173 -41.07 1.21 -4.50
N THR A 174 -41.72 1.01 -3.34
CA THR A 174 -41.07 0.65 -2.07
C THR A 174 -40.22 -0.62 -2.17
N TRP A 175 -40.67 -1.59 -2.96
CA TRP A 175 -40.02 -2.91 -3.12
C TRP A 175 -39.25 -3.06 -4.43
N VAL A 176 -39.28 -2.05 -5.29
CA VAL A 176 -38.49 -2.05 -6.52
C VAL A 176 -37.12 -1.50 -6.15
N ARG A 177 -36.04 -2.20 -6.55
CA ARG A 177 -34.68 -1.66 -6.42
C ARG A 177 -34.68 -0.27 -7.02
N GLN A 178 -34.45 0.73 -6.18
CA GLN A 178 -34.33 2.10 -6.63
C GLN A 178 -33.31 2.13 -7.78
N PRO A 179 -33.61 2.81 -8.90
CA PRO A 179 -32.63 3.00 -9.94
C PRO A 179 -31.37 3.61 -9.29
N PRO A 180 -30.16 3.25 -9.75
CA PRO A 180 -28.94 3.81 -9.19
C PRO A 180 -29.10 5.33 -9.12
N ARG A 181 -28.85 5.92 -7.94
CA ARG A 181 -28.98 7.36 -7.71
C ARG A 181 -28.38 8.09 -8.91
N LYS A 182 -29.11 9.06 -9.49
CA LYS A 182 -28.58 9.87 -10.61
C LYS A 182 -27.20 10.36 -10.21
N LYS A 183 -26.17 9.88 -10.91
CA LYS A 183 -24.78 10.20 -10.60
C LYS A 183 -24.63 11.72 -10.64
N LYS A 184 -24.20 12.34 -9.54
CA LYS A 184 -23.87 13.77 -9.53
C LYS A 184 -22.84 14.03 -10.64
N PRO A 185 -23.01 15.08 -11.47
CA PRO A 185 -22.01 15.44 -12.47
C PRO A 185 -20.71 15.84 -11.76
N ASP A 186 -19.57 15.59 -12.41
CA ASP A 186 -18.26 15.95 -11.87
C ASP A 186 -18.11 17.47 -11.76
N LEU A 187 -17.42 17.92 -10.71
CA LEU A 187 -17.28 19.34 -10.38
C LEU A 187 -16.17 19.96 -11.24
N ARG A 188 -16.51 21.05 -11.95
CA ARG A 188 -15.58 21.78 -12.83
C ARG A 188 -14.94 22.94 -12.08
N LEU A 189 -13.61 22.98 -12.02
CA LEU A 189 -12.89 23.99 -11.22
C LEU A 189 -12.67 25.31 -11.96
N THR A 190 -12.69 25.32 -13.30
CA THR A 190 -12.47 26.53 -14.09
C THR A 190 -13.56 26.73 -15.15
N PRO A 191 -13.85 27.97 -15.56
CA PRO A 191 -14.81 28.26 -16.64
C PRO A 191 -14.29 27.92 -18.04
N GLY A 192 -13.13 27.26 -18.17
CA GLY A 192 -12.59 26.76 -19.44
C GLY A 192 -11.24 27.39 -19.84
N ARG A 193 -10.58 26.76 -20.81
CA ARG A 193 -9.19 26.99 -21.27
C ARG A 193 -8.82 28.44 -21.68
N ASN A 194 -9.81 29.29 -21.97
CA ASN A 194 -9.61 30.63 -22.55
C ASN A 194 -9.92 31.79 -21.58
N VAL A 195 -10.09 31.51 -20.29
CA VAL A 195 -10.33 32.54 -19.28
C VAL A 195 -9.12 32.62 -18.35
N GLN A 196 -8.50 33.79 -18.24
CA GLN A 196 -7.45 34.01 -17.24
C GLN A 196 -8.05 33.82 -15.83
N LEU A 197 -7.52 32.85 -15.10
CA LEU A 197 -7.91 32.61 -13.71
C LEU A 197 -7.54 33.83 -12.87
N THR A 198 -8.54 34.46 -12.26
CA THR A 198 -8.34 35.56 -11.29
C THR A 198 -7.69 35.08 -10.00
N VAL A 199 -7.75 33.76 -9.72
CA VAL A 199 -7.33 33.12 -8.47
C VAL A 199 -6.41 31.93 -8.79
N PRO A 200 -5.29 31.73 -8.07
CA PRO A 200 -4.40 30.59 -8.30
C PRO A 200 -5.11 29.25 -8.03
N LEU A 201 -4.77 28.22 -8.82
CA LEU A 201 -5.45 26.92 -8.79
C LEU A 201 -5.36 26.21 -7.43
N GLU A 202 -4.28 26.45 -6.67
CA GLU A 202 -4.08 25.93 -5.31
C GLU A 202 -5.15 26.44 -4.33
N GLU A 203 -5.59 27.69 -4.47
CA GLU A 203 -6.65 28.26 -3.63
C GLU A 203 -8.02 27.68 -3.97
N LEU A 204 -8.27 27.37 -5.25
CA LEU A 204 -9.51 26.71 -5.68
C LEU A 204 -9.60 25.28 -5.13
N ILE A 205 -8.49 24.53 -5.17
CA ILE A 205 -8.42 23.19 -4.56
C ILE A 205 -8.69 23.29 -3.05
N ASN A 206 -8.05 24.25 -2.37
CA ASN A 206 -8.25 24.48 -0.94
C ASN A 206 -9.73 24.76 -0.59
N LYS A 207 -10.41 25.62 -1.37
CA LYS A 207 -11.83 25.94 -1.16
C LYS A 207 -12.69 24.70 -1.35
N LEU A 208 -12.51 23.99 -2.47
CA LEU A 208 -13.26 22.79 -2.81
C LEU A 208 -13.18 21.72 -1.70
N VAL A 209 -11.97 21.47 -1.21
CA VAL A 209 -11.67 20.43 -0.22
C VAL A 209 -12.16 20.81 1.19
N LYS A 210 -12.34 22.12 1.47
CA LYS A 210 -12.93 22.62 2.73
C LYS A 210 -14.46 22.71 2.70
N GLU A 211 -15.03 23.06 1.55
CA GLU A 211 -16.49 23.18 1.38
C GLU A 211 -17.18 21.82 1.34
N ASN A 212 -16.51 20.78 0.82
CA ASN A 212 -17.07 19.45 0.66
C ASN A 212 -16.46 18.46 1.65
N LYS A 213 -17.31 17.65 2.30
CA LYS A 213 -16.88 16.62 3.27
C LYS A 213 -15.95 15.58 2.65
N VAL A 214 -16.26 15.10 1.45
CA VAL A 214 -15.44 14.09 0.75
C VAL A 214 -15.26 14.51 -0.70
N VAL A 215 -14.01 14.60 -1.15
CA VAL A 215 -13.64 14.96 -2.52
C VAL A 215 -12.68 13.91 -3.08
N ALA A 216 -13.03 13.34 -4.23
CA ALA A 216 -12.22 12.36 -4.93
C ALA A 216 -11.67 12.93 -6.24
N PHE A 217 -10.35 13.10 -6.30
CA PHE A 217 -9.64 13.44 -7.54
C PHE A 217 -9.28 12.15 -8.28
N ILE A 218 -9.94 11.92 -9.41
CA ILE A 218 -9.91 10.65 -10.15
C ILE A 218 -9.42 10.86 -11.59
N LYS A 219 -9.01 9.78 -12.26
CA LYS A 219 -8.68 9.79 -13.69
C LYS A 219 -9.92 9.37 -14.49
N GLY A 220 -10.49 10.29 -15.26
CA GLY A 220 -11.79 10.13 -15.90
C GLY A 220 -12.93 10.62 -15.02
N SER A 221 -14.16 10.34 -15.44
CA SER A 221 -15.38 10.79 -14.76
C SER A 221 -15.98 9.72 -13.85
N ARG A 222 -16.90 10.12 -12.97
CA ARG A 222 -17.68 9.17 -12.14
C ARG A 222 -18.52 8.20 -12.98
N SER A 223 -18.94 8.64 -14.17
CA SER A 223 -19.70 7.84 -15.13
C SER A 223 -18.79 6.98 -16.01
N ALA A 224 -17.59 7.48 -16.36
CA ALA A 224 -16.62 6.80 -17.20
C ALA A 224 -15.19 6.91 -16.61
N PRO A 225 -14.84 6.10 -15.60
CA PRO A 225 -13.49 6.08 -15.06
C PRO A 225 -12.51 5.48 -16.07
N LEU A 226 -11.39 6.15 -16.29
CA LEU A 226 -10.37 5.76 -17.29
C LEU A 226 -9.22 4.93 -16.68
N CYS A 227 -9.32 4.57 -15.40
CA CYS A 227 -8.30 3.84 -14.67
C CYS A 227 -8.94 2.87 -13.67
N GLY A 228 -8.49 1.61 -13.64
CA GLY A 228 -9.02 0.58 -12.74
C GLY A 228 -8.93 0.95 -11.25
N PHE A 229 -7.90 1.72 -10.86
CA PHE A 229 -7.79 2.26 -9.48
C PHE A 229 -8.86 3.32 -9.19
N SER A 230 -9.20 4.17 -10.16
CA SER A 230 -10.28 5.15 -10.02
C SER A 230 -11.65 4.47 -9.96
N GLN A 231 -11.86 3.44 -10.77
CA GLN A 231 -13.09 2.63 -10.74
C GLN A 231 -13.28 1.93 -9.39
N ARG A 232 -12.22 1.36 -8.81
CA ARG A 232 -12.28 0.73 -7.48
C ARG A 232 -12.65 1.73 -6.38
N VAL A 233 -12.05 2.92 -6.39
CA VAL A 233 -12.37 3.98 -5.41
C VAL A 233 -13.83 4.41 -5.49
N ILE A 234 -14.35 4.64 -6.70
CA ILE A 234 -15.78 4.94 -6.90
C ILE A 234 -16.65 3.82 -6.35
N GLY A 235 -16.32 2.56 -6.66
CA GLY A 235 -17.08 1.40 -6.20
C GLY A 235 -17.13 1.28 -4.66
N ILE A 236 -16.02 1.57 -3.97
CA ILE A 236 -15.97 1.57 -2.49
C ILE A 236 -16.84 2.70 -1.92
N LEU A 237 -16.69 3.92 -2.44
CA LEU A 237 -17.48 5.07 -1.94
C LEU A 237 -18.99 4.89 -2.19
N GLU A 238 -19.36 4.30 -3.33
CA GLU A 238 -20.75 3.96 -3.65
C GLU A 238 -21.29 2.81 -2.79
N SER A 239 -20.49 1.77 -2.50
CA SER A 239 -20.93 0.65 -1.65
C SER A 239 -21.13 1.05 -0.19
N GLU A 240 -20.32 1.99 0.30
CA GLU A 240 -20.45 2.58 1.64
C GLU A 240 -21.56 3.64 1.71
N GLY A 241 -22.10 4.09 0.57
CA GLY A 241 -23.19 5.06 0.52
C GLY A 241 -22.78 6.50 0.86
N VAL A 242 -21.49 6.81 0.82
CA VAL A 242 -20.94 8.11 1.21
C VAL A 242 -21.24 9.16 0.14
N ASN A 243 -21.66 10.36 0.57
CA ASN A 243 -21.80 11.51 -0.33
C ASN A 243 -20.41 12.13 -0.60
N TYR A 244 -19.96 12.06 -1.85
CA TYR A 244 -18.69 12.64 -2.29
C TYR A 244 -18.82 13.41 -3.60
N GLU A 245 -17.95 14.40 -3.77
CA GLU A 245 -17.73 15.10 -5.04
C GLU A 245 -16.54 14.51 -5.78
N SER A 246 -16.62 14.44 -7.11
CA SER A 246 -15.54 13.90 -7.96
C SER A 246 -15.05 14.95 -8.94
N VAL A 247 -13.74 14.98 -9.15
CA VAL A 247 -13.07 15.89 -10.08
C VAL A 247 -12.15 15.08 -10.98
N ASP A 248 -12.32 15.23 -12.30
CA ASP A 248 -11.46 14.60 -13.29
C ASP A 248 -10.15 15.38 -13.45
N VAL A 249 -9.03 14.73 -13.14
CA VAL A 249 -7.68 15.31 -13.29
C VAL A 249 -7.12 15.24 -14.70
N LEU A 250 -7.83 14.57 -15.63
CA LEU A 250 -7.48 14.47 -17.04
C LEU A 250 -8.20 15.50 -17.92
N ASP A 251 -9.19 16.21 -17.37
CA ASP A 251 -9.94 17.22 -18.11
C ASP A 251 -9.07 18.47 -18.35
N GLU A 252 -8.39 18.52 -19.49
CA GLU A 252 -7.57 19.68 -19.86
C GLU A 252 -8.38 20.91 -20.27
N GLU A 253 -9.68 20.75 -20.55
CA GLU A 253 -10.53 21.85 -20.99
C GLU A 253 -11.00 22.68 -19.79
N TYR A 254 -11.40 22.01 -18.70
CA TYR A 254 -11.91 22.66 -17.48
C TYR A 254 -10.95 22.57 -16.28
N ASN A 255 -9.90 21.76 -16.33
CA ASN A 255 -8.95 21.55 -15.23
C ASN A 255 -7.48 21.58 -15.69
N TYR A 256 -7.12 22.52 -16.57
CA TYR A 256 -5.74 22.67 -17.07
C TYR A 256 -4.71 22.83 -15.95
N GLY A 257 -3.68 21.99 -15.93
CA GLY A 257 -2.61 22.01 -14.91
C GLY A 257 -3.02 21.46 -13.54
N LEU A 258 -4.25 20.96 -13.37
CA LEU A 258 -4.73 20.42 -12.09
C LEU A 258 -3.87 19.25 -11.61
N ARG A 259 -3.55 18.30 -12.49
CA ARG A 259 -2.73 17.13 -12.13
C ARG A 259 -1.38 17.50 -11.51
N GLU A 260 -0.68 18.48 -12.08
CA GLU A 260 0.63 18.89 -11.60
C GLU A 260 0.52 19.67 -10.29
N THR A 261 -0.47 20.56 -10.21
CA THR A 261 -0.77 21.36 -9.03
C THR A 261 -1.20 20.48 -7.88
N LEU A 262 -2.07 19.50 -8.10
CA LEU A 262 -2.54 18.57 -7.07
C LEU A 262 -1.40 17.70 -6.52
N LYS A 263 -0.48 17.24 -7.38
CA LYS A 263 0.72 16.51 -6.92
C LYS A 263 1.60 17.37 -6.01
N LYS A 264 1.74 18.66 -6.30
CA LYS A 264 2.50 19.60 -5.45
C LYS A 264 1.76 19.92 -4.14
N TYR A 265 0.45 20.15 -4.24
CA TYR A 265 -0.43 20.49 -3.11
C TYR A 265 -0.56 19.34 -2.11
N SER A 266 -0.88 18.13 -2.58
CA SER A 266 -1.04 16.93 -1.75
C SER A 266 0.28 16.26 -1.36
N ASN A 267 1.37 16.56 -2.07
CA ASN A 267 2.64 15.82 -2.04
C ASN A 267 2.46 14.30 -2.22
N TRP A 268 1.43 13.89 -2.99
CA TRP A 268 1.08 12.49 -3.24
C TRP A 268 1.35 12.13 -4.71
N PRO A 269 2.09 11.04 -5.00
CA PRO A 269 2.61 10.78 -6.34
C PRO A 269 1.58 10.20 -7.31
N THR A 270 0.55 9.51 -6.79
CA THR A 270 -0.39 8.70 -7.57
C THR A 270 -1.79 9.30 -7.58
N PHE A 271 -2.63 8.84 -8.51
CA PHE A 271 -4.06 9.11 -8.54
C PHE A 271 -4.78 7.77 -8.66
N PRO A 272 -5.95 7.59 -8.04
CA PRO A 272 -6.82 8.62 -7.42
C PRO A 272 -6.33 9.15 -6.07
N GLN A 273 -6.75 10.36 -5.70
CA GLN A 273 -6.50 10.99 -4.38
C GLN A 273 -7.82 11.35 -3.72
N ILE A 274 -8.02 10.94 -2.47
CA ILE A 274 -9.26 11.14 -1.71
C ILE A 274 -8.97 12.10 -0.56
N PHE A 275 -9.77 13.15 -0.46
CA PHE A 275 -9.77 14.10 0.65
C PHE A 275 -11.05 13.92 1.47
N VAL A 276 -10.91 13.97 2.79
CA VAL A 276 -11.99 13.91 3.77
C VAL A 276 -11.81 15.07 4.75
N ASN A 277 -12.84 15.91 4.92
CA ASN A 277 -12.86 17.06 5.83
C ASN A 277 -11.66 18.00 5.71
N GLY A 278 -11.20 18.27 4.49
CA GLY A 278 -10.05 19.13 4.27
C GLY A 278 -8.70 18.41 4.19
N GLU A 279 -8.62 17.15 4.62
CA GLU A 279 -7.37 16.40 4.76
C GLU A 279 -7.24 15.28 3.73
N LEU A 280 -6.01 14.99 3.29
CA LEU A 280 -5.74 13.89 2.37
C LEU A 280 -5.80 12.56 3.11
N LEU A 281 -6.80 11.73 2.79
CA LEU A 281 -6.89 10.35 3.28
C LEU A 281 -5.86 9.45 2.58
N GLY A 282 -5.67 9.65 1.28
CA GLY A 282 -4.68 8.92 0.48
C GLY A 282 -5.20 8.46 -0.88
N GLY A 283 -4.65 7.34 -1.38
CA GLY A 283 -5.02 6.76 -2.68
C GLY A 283 -5.88 5.49 -2.60
N CYS A 284 -6.00 4.79 -3.74
CA CYS A 284 -6.82 3.58 -3.86
C CYS A 284 -6.45 2.48 -2.86
N ASP A 285 -5.16 2.28 -2.58
CA ASP A 285 -4.67 1.17 -1.75
C ASP A 285 -5.08 1.34 -0.28
N ILE A 286 -5.01 2.58 0.22
CA ILE A 286 -5.42 2.92 1.59
C ILE A 286 -6.93 2.74 1.74
N LEU A 287 -7.70 3.25 0.78
CA LEU A 287 -9.16 3.12 0.81
C LEU A 287 -9.60 1.66 0.73
N SER A 288 -8.95 0.85 -0.11
CA SER A 288 -9.23 -0.59 -0.21
C SER A 288 -8.91 -1.32 1.09
N SER A 289 -7.76 -1.02 1.72
CA SER A 289 -7.39 -1.61 3.01
C SER A 289 -8.32 -1.20 4.16
N MET A 290 -8.84 0.04 4.14
CA MET A 290 -9.83 0.50 5.12
C MET A 290 -11.16 -0.24 4.97
N HIS A 291 -11.61 -0.41 3.72
CA HIS A 291 -12.82 -1.15 3.39
C HIS A 291 -12.74 -2.62 3.82
N GLU A 292 -11.60 -3.29 3.57
CA GLU A 292 -11.36 -4.68 3.99
C GLU A 292 -11.36 -4.85 5.51
N LYS A 293 -10.99 -3.82 6.27
CA LYS A 293 -10.98 -3.83 7.74
C LYS A 293 -12.33 -3.47 8.35
N GLY A 294 -13.37 -3.22 7.55
CA GLY A 294 -14.72 -2.90 8.02
C GLY A 294 -14.85 -1.55 8.74
N LYS A 295 -13.85 -0.67 8.64
CA LYS A 295 -13.88 0.65 9.29
C LYS A 295 -14.70 1.61 8.44
N LYS A 296 -15.83 2.09 8.97
CA LYS A 296 -16.72 3.01 8.24
C LYS A 296 -16.08 4.39 8.12
N MET A 297 -16.15 5.00 6.94
CA MET A 297 -15.63 6.36 6.69
C MET A 297 -16.30 7.44 7.56
N GLU A 298 -17.56 7.24 7.99
CA GLU A 298 -18.27 8.15 8.91
C GLU A 298 -17.71 8.14 10.35
N GLU A 299 -17.03 7.06 10.77
CA GLU A 299 -16.51 6.90 12.14
C GLU A 299 -15.22 7.71 12.38
N ILE A 300 -14.75 8.44 11.37
CA ILE A 300 -13.65 9.42 11.46
C ILE A 300 -14.16 10.74 12.11
N GLU A 301 -15.48 10.88 12.38
CA GLU A 301 -16.11 12.12 12.87
C GLU A 301 -16.13 12.35 14.42
N SER A 302 -15.54 11.52 15.29
CA SER A 302 -15.62 11.78 16.76
C SER A 302 -14.30 12.10 17.49
N SER A 303 -14.24 13.34 17.99
CA SER A 303 -13.35 13.97 18.99
C SER A 303 -12.05 14.68 18.53
N PRO A 304 -12.00 16.03 18.61
CA PRO A 304 -10.81 16.77 18.94
C PRO A 304 -10.80 16.98 20.47
N SER A 305 -10.38 15.97 21.23
CA SER A 305 -10.03 16.14 22.64
C SER A 305 -8.55 15.85 22.82
N SER A 306 -7.82 16.91 23.22
CA SER A 306 -6.43 16.89 23.68
C SER A 306 -5.99 15.56 24.29
N PRO A 307 -5.00 14.84 23.72
CA PRO A 307 -4.54 13.59 24.29
C PRO A 307 -3.54 13.90 25.41
N SER A 308 -4.03 13.97 26.64
CA SER A 308 -3.24 13.62 27.81
C SER A 308 -3.08 12.10 27.88
N SER A 309 -1.82 11.67 27.88
CA SER A 309 -1.28 10.32 28.15
C SER A 309 -1.56 9.19 27.14
N SER A 310 -0.45 8.73 26.53
CA SER A 310 -0.22 7.53 25.72
C SER A 310 -0.81 7.43 24.31
N SER A 311 -0.43 8.33 23.39
CA SER A 311 -0.21 7.89 22.00
C SER A 311 1.08 7.08 21.96
N GLY A 312 0.99 5.77 21.69
CA GLY A 312 2.12 4.86 21.58
C GLY A 312 3.09 5.28 20.49
N ARG A 313 4.13 6.04 20.88
CA ARG A 313 5.29 6.29 20.03
C ARG A 313 6.07 4.99 19.92
N PHE A 314 6.34 4.55 18.69
CA PHE A 314 7.18 3.40 18.45
C PHE A 314 8.58 3.62 19.09
N LYS A 315 9.01 2.69 19.94
CA LYS A 315 10.29 2.77 20.66
C LYS A 315 11.28 1.75 20.08
N LEU A 316 12.44 2.22 19.63
CA LEU A 316 13.58 1.34 19.34
C LEU A 316 14.26 0.92 20.63
N TYR A 317 14.80 -0.30 20.64
CA TYR A 317 15.62 -0.78 21.76
C TYR A 317 17.00 -0.14 21.74
N ASP A 318 17.36 0.53 22.83
CA ASP A 318 18.61 1.27 23.00
C ASP A 318 19.68 0.46 23.74
N GLN A 319 19.25 -0.43 24.63
CA GLN A 319 20.12 -1.32 25.39
C GLN A 319 19.86 -2.77 24.99
N LEU A 320 20.83 -3.36 24.29
CA LEU A 320 20.76 -4.72 23.77
C LEU A 320 21.84 -5.61 24.40
N LYS A 321 21.44 -6.83 24.73
CA LYS A 321 22.32 -7.88 25.27
C LYS A 321 22.54 -8.91 24.19
N LEU A 322 23.79 -9.14 23.84
CA LEU A 322 24.21 -10.23 22.96
C LEU A 322 24.75 -11.39 23.79
N GLN A 323 24.19 -12.56 23.56
CA GLN A 323 24.60 -13.82 24.16
C GLN A 323 25.12 -14.74 23.05
N GLU A 324 26.36 -15.16 23.17
CA GLU A 324 27.02 -16.03 22.21
C GLU A 324 26.95 -17.47 22.73
N PHE A 325 26.28 -18.34 22.00
CA PHE A 325 26.23 -19.78 22.24
C PHE A 325 27.13 -20.50 21.24
N LYS A 326 27.32 -21.82 21.42
CA LYS A 326 28.12 -22.61 20.49
C LYS A 326 27.46 -22.71 19.11
N ASP A 327 26.13 -22.78 19.10
CA ASP A 327 25.27 -23.07 17.96
C ASP A 327 24.50 -21.84 17.44
N LYS A 328 24.39 -20.76 18.23
CA LYS A 328 23.62 -19.56 17.87
C LYS A 328 24.11 -18.29 18.54
N TYR A 329 23.65 -17.15 18.06
CA TYR A 329 23.72 -15.87 18.76
C TYR A 329 22.32 -15.43 19.14
N VAL A 330 22.14 -14.91 20.35
CA VAL A 330 20.86 -14.43 20.86
C VAL A 330 20.99 -12.96 21.21
N ILE A 331 20.09 -12.13 20.67
CA ILE A 331 20.03 -10.70 20.97
C ILE A 331 18.71 -10.42 21.68
N LYS A 332 18.78 -9.83 22.87
CA LYS A 332 17.62 -9.46 23.68
C LYS A 332 17.66 -7.99 24.03
N SER A 333 16.49 -7.37 24.18
CA SER A 333 16.39 -6.08 24.85
C SER A 333 16.69 -6.25 26.35
N LEU A 334 17.42 -5.30 26.95
CA LEU A 334 17.58 -5.25 28.41
C LEU A 334 16.29 -4.80 29.10
N GLU A 335 15.50 -3.96 28.44
CA GLU A 335 14.23 -3.45 28.99
C GLU A 335 13.11 -4.49 28.90
N PHE A 336 13.10 -5.30 27.83
CA PHE A 336 12.09 -6.32 27.58
C PHE A 336 12.80 -7.65 27.26
N PRO A 337 13.16 -8.45 28.28
CA PRO A 337 13.93 -9.69 28.11
C PRO A 337 13.25 -10.74 27.22
N ASP A 338 11.93 -10.70 27.16
CA ASP A 338 11.09 -11.60 26.36
C ASP A 338 11.09 -11.21 24.88
N GLN A 339 11.52 -9.97 24.56
CA GLN A 339 11.67 -9.51 23.19
C GLN A 339 13.11 -9.64 22.72
N GLY A 340 13.30 -10.50 21.73
CA GLY A 340 14.58 -10.71 21.09
C GLY A 340 14.49 -11.71 19.95
N PHE A 341 15.64 -11.98 19.36
CA PHE A 341 15.76 -12.93 18.27
C PHE A 341 17.06 -13.71 18.40
N SER A 342 17.08 -14.89 17.78
CA SER A 342 18.27 -15.71 17.65
C SER A 342 18.66 -15.87 16.18
N ILE A 343 19.96 -15.94 15.93
CA ILE A 343 20.52 -16.32 14.64
C ILE A 343 21.33 -17.61 14.81
N GLY A 344 21.01 -18.64 14.04
CA GLY A 344 21.75 -19.88 14.05
C GLY A 344 23.13 -19.73 13.39
N ARG A 345 24.16 -20.36 13.97
CA ARG A 345 25.53 -20.35 13.42
C ARG A 345 25.74 -21.33 12.27
N ARG A 346 24.80 -22.26 12.07
CA ARG A 346 24.83 -23.25 10.98
C ARG A 346 24.10 -22.75 9.75
N ASP A 347 22.86 -22.36 9.93
CA ASP A 347 21.95 -21.98 8.85
C ASP A 347 21.90 -20.48 8.59
N GLY A 348 22.35 -19.65 9.55
CA GLY A 348 22.32 -18.20 9.42
C GLY A 348 20.91 -17.60 9.40
N ASN A 349 19.89 -18.39 9.78
CA ASN A 349 18.49 -17.93 9.79
C ASN A 349 18.17 -17.20 11.08
N LEU A 350 17.30 -16.19 10.94
CA LEU A 350 16.80 -15.38 12.04
C LEU A 350 15.46 -15.93 12.53
N GLU A 351 15.37 -16.21 13.82
CA GLU A 351 14.16 -16.68 14.49
C GLU A 351 13.80 -15.76 15.66
N LEU A 352 12.51 -15.47 15.84
CA LEU A 352 12.02 -14.76 17.02
C LEU A 352 12.20 -15.64 18.26
N LEU A 353 12.53 -15.02 19.40
CA LEU A 353 12.60 -15.74 20.66
C LEU A 353 11.20 -16.15 21.11
N ASN A 354 11.01 -17.46 21.28
CA ASN A 354 9.93 -18.05 22.06
C ASN A 354 10.52 -18.53 23.40
N ASP A 355 9.73 -18.49 24.49
CA ASP A 355 10.16 -18.75 25.87
C ASP A 355 10.97 -20.05 26.06
N ASP A 356 10.75 -21.05 25.20
CA ASP A 356 11.38 -22.38 25.29
C ASP A 356 12.83 -22.45 24.74
N ASN A 357 13.33 -21.43 24.03
CA ASN A 357 14.55 -21.54 23.22
C ASN A 357 15.88 -21.16 23.92
N CYS A 358 15.88 -20.84 25.23
CA CYS A 358 17.08 -20.38 25.95
C CYS A 358 17.70 -21.41 26.91
N THR A 359 17.58 -22.70 26.62
CA THR A 359 18.13 -23.77 27.46
C THR A 359 19.64 -23.95 27.22
N GLY A 360 20.45 -23.11 27.88
CA GLY A 360 21.91 -23.22 27.86
C GLY A 360 22.60 -22.03 28.54
N ASN A 361 23.82 -22.24 29.04
CA ASN A 361 24.65 -21.14 29.53
C ASN A 361 25.38 -20.47 28.36
N PRO A 362 25.30 -19.14 28.22
CA PRO A 362 26.01 -18.44 27.15
C PRO A 362 27.52 -18.54 27.37
N LEU A 363 28.27 -18.77 26.29
CA LEU A 363 29.72 -18.82 26.30
C LEU A 363 30.32 -17.44 26.58
N ARG A 364 29.68 -16.42 26.04
CA ARG A 364 30.03 -15.02 26.24
C ARG A 364 28.77 -14.18 26.24
N THR A 365 28.73 -13.18 27.12
CA THR A 365 27.68 -12.17 27.15
C THR A 365 28.33 -10.80 26.98
N SER A 366 27.83 -10.01 26.04
CA SER A 366 28.31 -8.64 25.77
C SER A 366 27.13 -7.69 25.62
N THR A 367 27.34 -6.41 25.93
CA THR A 367 26.34 -5.37 25.64
C THR A 367 26.65 -4.80 24.25
N ILE A 368 25.61 -4.59 23.45
CA ILE A 368 25.67 -3.94 22.14
C ILE A 368 24.69 -2.78 22.12
N TYR A 369 24.95 -1.81 21.25
CA TYR A 369 24.17 -0.57 21.15
C TYR A 369 23.22 -0.57 19.94
N GLY A 370 23.24 -1.62 19.12
CA GLY A 370 22.37 -1.73 17.97
C GLY A 370 22.79 -2.86 17.05
N VAL A 371 21.84 -3.28 16.21
CA VAL A 371 22.07 -4.21 15.11
C VAL A 371 22.06 -3.40 13.84
N ALA A 372 23.20 -3.35 13.15
CA ALA A 372 23.32 -2.62 11.88
C ALA A 372 22.75 -3.44 10.71
N GLY A 373 22.71 -4.76 10.82
CA GLY A 373 22.07 -5.64 9.85
C GLY A 373 22.82 -6.95 9.64
N THR A 374 22.41 -7.71 8.63
CA THR A 374 23.02 -8.98 8.23
C THR A 374 23.51 -8.90 6.78
N ILE A 375 24.52 -9.70 6.46
CA ILE A 375 25.02 -9.86 5.08
C ILE A 375 25.32 -11.33 4.83
N ARG A 376 24.84 -11.87 3.71
CA ARG A 376 25.18 -13.22 3.26
C ARG A 376 26.39 -13.17 2.34
N LEU A 377 27.43 -13.92 2.70
CA LEU A 377 28.60 -14.18 1.86
C LEU A 377 28.64 -15.66 1.46
N LEU A 378 29.70 -16.10 0.77
CA LEU A 378 29.83 -17.47 0.30
C LEU A 378 29.83 -18.49 1.45
N ALA A 379 30.51 -18.16 2.54
CA ALA A 379 30.65 -19.04 3.70
C ALA A 379 29.44 -19.07 4.65
N GLY A 380 28.50 -18.14 4.51
CA GLY A 380 27.35 -18.00 5.40
C GLY A 380 27.00 -16.57 5.75
N THR A 381 26.17 -16.42 6.76
CA THR A 381 25.62 -15.13 7.18
C THR A 381 26.53 -14.46 8.21
N TYR A 382 26.76 -13.16 8.04
CA TYR A 382 27.48 -12.33 8.97
C TYR A 382 26.55 -11.29 9.57
N LEU A 383 26.56 -11.17 10.90
CA LEU A 383 25.76 -10.21 11.63
C LEU A 383 26.62 -9.02 12.05
N LEU A 384 26.26 -7.82 11.61
CA LEU A 384 26.95 -6.57 11.96
C LEU A 384 26.29 -5.93 13.19
N VAL A 385 27.04 -5.82 14.28
CA VAL A 385 26.57 -5.22 15.53
C VAL A 385 27.42 -4.02 15.95
N ILE A 386 26.77 -3.03 16.56
CA ILE A 386 27.42 -1.82 17.08
C ILE A 386 27.90 -2.10 18.51
N THR A 387 29.21 -2.07 18.72
CA THR A 387 29.84 -2.42 20.00
C THR A 387 30.17 -1.22 20.85
N SER A 388 30.29 -0.03 20.25
CA SER A 388 30.53 1.22 20.97
C SER A 388 29.92 2.40 20.22
N GLN A 389 29.37 3.32 21.00
CA GLN A 389 28.78 4.57 20.51
C GLN A 389 29.23 5.75 21.38
N LYS A 390 29.14 6.96 20.84
CA LYS A 390 29.35 8.21 21.57
C LYS A 390 28.23 9.18 21.28
N GLU A 391 27.61 9.75 22.31
CA GLU A 391 26.65 10.84 22.13
C GLU A 391 27.38 12.10 21.63
N VAL A 392 26.92 12.66 20.51
CA VAL A 392 27.53 13.83 19.86
C VAL A 392 26.70 15.09 19.97
N GLY A 393 25.41 14.96 20.27
CA GLY A 393 24.51 16.09 20.49
C GLY A 393 23.05 15.69 20.40
N THR A 394 22.19 16.70 20.29
CA THR A 394 20.74 16.51 20.24
C THR A 394 20.15 17.07 18.94
N PHE A 395 19.32 16.30 18.25
CA PHE A 395 18.53 16.74 17.11
C PHE A 395 17.05 16.81 17.52
N LEU A 396 16.47 18.02 17.48
CA LEU A 396 15.08 18.27 17.94
C LEU A 396 14.81 17.79 19.37
N GLY A 397 15.79 17.95 20.26
CA GLY A 397 15.71 17.51 21.66
C GLY A 397 15.98 16.02 21.89
N PHE A 398 16.17 15.22 20.84
CA PHE A 398 16.51 13.80 20.96
C PHE A 398 18.02 13.56 20.80
N PRO A 399 18.64 12.68 21.61
CA PRO A 399 20.08 12.41 21.53
C PRO A 399 20.44 11.72 20.22
N VAL A 400 21.58 12.11 19.66
CA VAL A 400 22.18 11.53 18.46
C VAL A 400 23.53 10.92 18.82
N PHE A 401 23.71 9.69 18.38
CA PHE A 401 24.88 8.88 18.68
C PHE A 401 25.72 8.69 17.42
N ARG A 402 27.04 8.74 17.61
CA ARG A 402 28.04 8.37 16.61
C ARG A 402 28.52 6.96 16.90
N VAL A 403 28.55 6.12 15.87
CA VAL A 403 29.18 4.80 15.94
C VAL A 403 30.69 4.97 16.13
N MET A 404 31.23 4.36 17.18
CA MET A 404 32.66 4.36 17.48
C MET A 404 33.33 3.06 17.04
N SER A 405 32.64 1.93 17.21
CA SER A 405 33.10 0.63 16.73
C SER A 405 31.93 -0.29 16.39
N MET A 406 32.13 -1.10 15.35
CA MET A 406 31.25 -2.19 14.94
C MET A 406 32.05 -3.48 14.88
N ARG A 407 31.35 -4.62 14.88
CA ARG A 407 31.97 -5.92 14.62
C ARG A 407 31.04 -6.80 13.81
N PHE A 408 31.60 -7.57 12.90
CA PHE A 408 30.93 -8.70 12.27
C PHE A 408 31.04 -9.95 13.15
N LEU A 409 29.92 -10.65 13.29
CA LEU A 409 29.82 -11.96 13.93
C LEU A 409 29.57 -13.00 12.85
N SER A 410 30.49 -13.93 12.69
CA SER A 410 30.35 -15.00 11.70
C SER A 410 29.39 -16.08 12.18
N CYS A 411 28.48 -16.49 11.30
CA CYS A 411 27.55 -17.60 11.47
C CYS A 411 27.93 -18.72 10.48
N ASN A 412 29.19 -19.14 10.51
CA ASN A 412 29.76 -20.03 9.50
C ASN A 412 30.35 -21.28 10.15
N GLU A 413 29.51 -22.27 10.46
CA GLU A 413 30.02 -23.61 10.81
C GLU A 413 30.38 -24.46 9.57
N ASP A 414 29.85 -24.11 8.38
CA ASP A 414 29.96 -24.89 7.14
C ASP A 414 31.25 -24.69 6.33
N LEU A 415 32.10 -23.73 6.72
CA LEU A 415 33.42 -23.48 6.12
C LEU A 415 34.37 -24.70 6.08
N ARG A 416 34.04 -25.75 6.83
CA ARG A 416 34.81 -26.99 6.87
C ARG A 416 34.77 -27.75 5.55
N PHE A 417 33.69 -27.60 4.77
CA PHE A 417 33.47 -28.34 3.52
C PHE A 417 33.72 -27.51 2.25
N SER A 418 34.03 -26.22 2.38
CA SER A 418 34.26 -25.32 1.26
C SER A 418 35.53 -25.63 0.46
N THR A 419 35.48 -25.35 -0.84
CA THR A 419 36.59 -25.54 -1.77
C THR A 419 37.76 -24.60 -1.46
N SER A 420 38.96 -24.92 -1.94
CA SER A 420 40.15 -24.08 -1.76
C SER A 420 39.97 -22.68 -2.36
N GLN A 421 39.21 -22.56 -3.46
CA GLN A 421 38.91 -21.28 -4.09
C GLN A 421 37.93 -20.45 -3.26
N GLU A 422 36.84 -21.05 -2.78
CA GLU A 422 35.88 -20.39 -1.88
C GLU A 422 36.56 -19.86 -0.62
N LYS A 423 37.52 -20.60 -0.06
CA LYS A 423 38.30 -20.13 1.10
C LYS A 423 39.15 -18.89 0.79
N LYS A 424 39.66 -18.75 -0.43
CA LYS A 424 40.41 -17.56 -0.86
C LYS A 424 39.48 -16.37 -1.08
N ASP A 425 38.35 -16.59 -1.75
CA ASP A 425 37.37 -15.56 -2.02
C ASP A 425 36.72 -15.06 -0.72
N GLU A 426 36.45 -15.95 0.22
CA GLU A 426 35.95 -15.61 1.55
C GLU A 426 36.97 -14.79 2.35
N ALA A 427 38.26 -15.16 2.30
CA ALA A 427 39.30 -14.37 2.95
C ALA A 427 39.40 -12.95 2.37
N TYR A 428 39.17 -12.81 1.05
CA TYR A 428 39.06 -11.52 0.40
C TYR A 428 37.83 -10.73 0.89
N PHE A 429 36.64 -11.34 0.94
CA PHE A 429 35.44 -10.66 1.47
C PHE A 429 35.60 -10.24 2.93
N LEU A 430 36.21 -11.08 3.78
CA LEU A 430 36.53 -10.73 5.16
C LEU A 430 37.46 -9.50 5.25
N SER A 431 38.40 -9.34 4.31
CA SER A 431 39.23 -8.14 4.25
C SER A 431 38.41 -6.88 3.93
N LEU A 432 37.41 -6.99 3.06
CA LEU A 432 36.48 -5.90 2.75
C LEU A 432 35.57 -5.58 3.95
N LEU A 433 35.07 -6.60 4.65
CA LEU A 433 34.26 -6.41 5.86
C LEU A 433 35.04 -5.67 6.95
N LYS A 434 36.34 -5.93 7.12
CA LYS A 434 37.21 -5.16 8.04
C LYS A 434 37.29 -3.68 7.68
N ILE A 435 37.28 -3.34 6.39
CA ILE A 435 37.24 -1.93 5.96
C ILE A 435 35.89 -1.31 6.35
N VAL A 436 34.80 -2.05 6.17
CA VAL A 436 33.44 -1.61 6.54
C VAL A 436 33.32 -1.35 8.04
N GLU A 437 33.92 -2.20 8.90
CA GLU A 437 33.98 -1.98 10.35
C GLU A 437 34.66 -0.65 10.73
N GLY A 438 35.62 -0.22 9.93
CA GLY A 438 36.35 1.04 10.11
C GLY A 438 35.67 2.27 9.53
N THR A 439 34.46 2.17 8.97
CA THR A 439 33.77 3.29 8.31
C THR A 439 33.51 4.44 9.30
N PRO A 440 34.14 5.61 9.12
CA PRO A 440 33.93 6.73 10.02
C PRO A 440 32.64 7.49 9.68
N GLY A 441 32.12 8.22 10.68
CA GLY A 441 31.04 9.19 10.46
C GLY A 441 29.66 8.55 10.27
N LEU A 442 29.40 7.41 10.90
CA LEU A 442 28.07 6.84 10.99
C LEU A 442 27.34 7.36 12.23
N TYR A 443 26.09 7.78 12.06
CA TYR A 443 25.25 8.38 13.09
C TYR A 443 23.86 7.77 13.10
N TYR A 444 23.21 7.79 14.26
CA TYR A 444 21.82 7.35 14.44
C TYR A 444 21.19 7.96 15.69
N SER A 445 19.88 7.76 15.84
CA SER A 445 19.15 8.08 17.07
C SER A 445 18.06 7.04 17.31
N TYR A 446 17.87 6.65 18.57
CA TYR A 446 16.83 5.69 18.96
C TYR A 446 15.42 6.29 18.96
N ALA A 447 15.32 7.62 19.15
CA ALA A 447 14.05 8.27 19.38
C ALA A 447 13.53 9.01 18.14
N THR A 448 14.41 9.34 17.20
CA THR A 448 14.05 10.16 16.05
C THR A 448 14.72 9.71 14.78
N ASP A 449 14.01 9.84 13.65
CA ASP A 449 14.64 9.80 12.35
C ASP A 449 15.52 11.05 12.14
N ILE A 450 16.76 10.82 11.73
CA ILE A 450 17.77 11.84 11.41
C ILE A 450 18.05 11.92 9.89
N THR A 451 17.42 11.06 9.08
CA THR A 451 17.55 11.10 7.60
C THR A 451 16.75 12.22 6.97
N LEU A 452 15.64 12.62 7.61
CA LEU A 452 14.77 13.68 7.14
C LEU A 452 15.21 15.06 7.64
N ASN A 453 15.24 16.02 6.72
CA ASN A 453 15.39 17.43 7.08
C ASN A 453 14.12 17.98 7.73
N LEU A 454 14.28 19.03 8.54
CA LEU A 454 13.21 19.59 9.37
C LEU A 454 11.96 19.98 8.57
N GLN A 455 12.16 20.57 7.38
CA GLN A 455 11.06 20.93 6.49
C GLN A 455 10.22 19.72 6.04
N ARG A 456 10.85 18.59 5.70
CA ARG A 456 10.10 17.38 5.34
C ARG A 456 9.40 16.79 6.54
N ARG A 457 10.01 16.85 7.72
CA ARG A 457 9.41 16.36 8.96
C ARG A 457 8.12 17.11 9.30
N PHE A 458 8.10 18.44 9.15
CA PHE A 458 6.89 19.25 9.37
C PHE A 458 5.79 19.02 8.33
N LYS A 459 6.11 18.38 7.20
CA LYS A 459 5.14 18.01 6.16
C LYS A 459 4.57 16.59 6.35
N LEU A 460 5.01 15.86 7.37
CA LEU A 460 4.50 14.52 7.66
C LEU A 460 3.13 14.62 8.35
N ALA A 461 2.20 13.77 7.95
CA ALA A 461 0.87 13.67 8.55
C ALA A 461 0.95 13.29 10.04
N GLU A 462 -0.05 13.73 10.81
CA GLU A 462 -0.20 13.33 12.21
C GLU A 462 -0.25 11.80 12.32
N GLY A 463 0.50 11.24 13.29
CA GLY A 463 0.65 9.79 13.45
C GLY A 463 1.77 9.13 12.62
N TRP A 464 2.45 9.84 11.72
CA TRP A 464 3.64 9.28 11.02
C TRP A 464 4.73 8.84 12.00
N THR A 465 4.87 9.55 13.12
CA THR A 465 5.82 9.25 14.21
C THR A 465 5.48 7.98 14.99
N ALA A 466 4.30 7.38 14.78
CA ALA A 466 3.91 6.09 15.36
C ALA A 466 4.45 4.89 14.57
N LYS A 467 4.97 5.09 13.35
CA LYS A 467 5.60 4.02 12.57
C LYS A 467 7.01 3.70 13.09
N PRO A 468 7.55 2.50 12.83
CA PRO A 468 8.96 2.21 13.02
C PRO A 468 9.87 3.22 12.31
N ILE A 469 10.98 3.61 12.95
CA ILE A 469 11.88 4.67 12.44
C ILE A 469 12.39 4.35 11.03
N TRP A 470 12.66 3.08 10.73
CA TRP A 470 13.09 2.65 9.41
C TRP A 470 12.05 2.85 8.30
N LYS A 471 10.74 2.82 8.62
CA LYS A 471 9.66 3.13 7.66
C LYS A 471 9.51 4.63 7.44
N GLN A 472 10.00 5.44 8.38
CA GLN A 472 9.96 6.90 8.28
C GLN A 472 11.15 7.43 7.46
N ALA A 473 12.28 6.72 7.52
CA ALA A 473 13.55 7.17 6.97
C ALA A 473 13.54 7.33 5.44
N ASP A 474 14.24 8.36 4.94
CA ASP A 474 14.50 8.54 3.50
C ASP A 474 15.54 7.50 3.04
N PRO A 475 15.18 6.56 2.15
CA PRO A 475 16.05 5.46 1.76
C PRO A 475 17.37 5.90 1.12
N ARG A 476 17.48 7.14 0.61
CA ARG A 476 18.70 7.66 -0.01
C ARG A 476 19.84 7.94 0.97
N PHE A 477 19.50 8.02 2.25
CA PHE A 477 20.40 8.44 3.32
C PHE A 477 20.63 7.33 4.36
N VAL A 478 19.97 6.19 4.21
CA VAL A 478 20.15 5.01 5.06
C VAL A 478 21.33 4.20 4.53
N TRP A 479 22.46 4.27 5.22
CA TRP A 479 23.71 3.61 4.85
C TRP A 479 23.61 2.09 4.86
N ASN A 480 22.98 1.53 5.89
CA ASN A 480 22.82 0.09 6.07
C ASN A 480 21.55 -0.47 5.43
N LYS A 481 20.91 0.23 4.48
CA LYS A 481 19.59 -0.16 3.95
C LYS A 481 19.54 -1.63 3.51
N ASN A 482 20.51 -2.06 2.72
CA ASN A 482 20.60 -3.42 2.20
C ASN A 482 20.88 -4.46 3.30
N LEU A 483 21.56 -4.07 4.37
CA LEU A 483 21.83 -4.95 5.51
C LEU A 483 20.59 -5.18 6.38
N LEU A 484 19.58 -4.31 6.27
CA LEU A 484 18.36 -4.36 7.08
C LEU A 484 17.27 -5.26 6.47
N GLU A 485 17.43 -5.74 5.23
CA GLU A 485 16.38 -6.45 4.48
C GLU A 485 15.88 -7.69 5.22
N GLU A 486 16.77 -8.55 5.71
CA GLU A 486 16.36 -9.77 6.44
C GLU A 486 15.66 -9.44 7.77
N LEU A 487 16.13 -8.41 8.49
CA LEU A 487 15.50 -7.98 9.74
C LEU A 487 14.07 -7.45 9.48
N ILE A 488 13.87 -6.77 8.35
CA ILE A 488 12.55 -6.26 7.91
C ILE A 488 11.61 -7.42 7.59
N GLU A 489 12.10 -8.43 6.86
CA GLU A 489 11.32 -9.62 6.50
C GLU A 489 10.88 -10.41 7.74
N CYS A 490 11.76 -10.53 8.73
CA CYS A 490 11.46 -11.15 10.03
C CYS A 490 10.61 -10.29 10.98
N LYS A 491 10.15 -9.10 10.54
CA LYS A 491 9.33 -8.16 11.33
C LYS A 491 9.97 -7.71 12.65
N LEU A 492 11.31 -7.58 12.67
CA LEU A 492 12.07 -7.16 13.85
C LEU A 492 12.11 -5.64 14.02
N ASP A 493 10.95 -4.99 13.92
CA ASP A 493 10.80 -3.53 13.85
C ASP A 493 11.58 -2.79 14.97
N GLY A 494 11.62 -3.35 16.19
CA GLY A 494 12.26 -2.74 17.36
C GLY A 494 13.79 -2.78 17.37
N PHE A 495 14.39 -3.60 16.50
CA PHE A 495 15.84 -3.81 16.38
C PHE A 495 16.43 -3.13 15.14
N ILE A 496 15.59 -2.71 14.19
CA ILE A 496 16.02 -2.13 12.92
C ILE A 496 16.45 -0.67 13.13
N LEU A 497 17.75 -0.43 13.05
CA LEU A 497 18.35 0.88 13.29
C LEU A 497 18.92 1.48 11.99
N PRO A 498 18.30 2.51 11.42
CA PRO A 498 18.84 3.21 10.26
C PRO A 498 20.11 4.00 10.63
N LEU A 499 21.22 3.70 9.96
CA LEU A 499 22.49 4.41 10.09
C LEU A 499 22.63 5.44 8.97
N VAL A 500 23.18 6.61 9.31
CA VAL A 500 23.40 7.71 8.37
C VAL A 500 24.87 8.05 8.30
N GLN A 501 25.44 8.07 7.09
CA GLN A 501 26.82 8.48 6.88
C GLN A 501 26.90 9.99 6.67
N GLY A 502 27.75 10.67 7.44
CA GLY A 502 27.75 12.12 7.44
C GLY A 502 28.76 12.77 8.37
N ASN A 503 28.46 14.02 8.73
CA ASN A 503 29.15 14.74 9.79
C ASN A 503 28.14 15.56 10.60
N ILE A 504 28.36 15.63 11.92
CA ILE A 504 27.56 16.44 12.84
C ILE A 504 28.50 17.47 13.47
N LEU A 505 28.30 18.74 13.10
CA LEU A 505 29.03 19.86 13.67
C LEU A 505 28.18 20.54 14.74
N LYS A 506 28.71 20.60 15.97
CA LYS A 506 28.11 21.34 17.08
C LYS A 506 28.88 22.65 17.29
N PHE A 507 28.22 23.77 17.06
CA PHE A 507 28.76 25.08 17.40
C PHE A 507 28.16 25.54 18.73
N LYS A 508 29.00 25.74 19.74
CA LYS A 508 28.63 26.44 20.98
C LYS A 508 29.03 27.91 20.80
N ASN A 509 28.06 28.79 20.57
CA ASN A 509 28.29 30.24 20.60
C ASN A 509 27.77 30.81 21.91
N SER A 510 28.66 31.48 22.65
CA SER A 510 28.37 32.22 23.88
C SER A 510 28.01 33.68 23.57
N LEU A 511 26.89 33.91 22.91
CA LEU A 511 26.18 35.20 22.94
C LEU A 511 25.02 35.08 23.93
N CYS A 512 24.53 36.19 24.48
CA CYS A 512 23.53 36.27 25.57
C CYS A 512 22.22 35.45 25.39
N PHE A 513 22.02 34.82 24.23
CA PHE A 513 21.11 33.70 24.02
C PHE A 513 21.92 32.50 23.50
N VAL A 514 21.96 31.40 24.27
CA VAL A 514 22.64 30.16 23.86
C VAL A 514 21.87 29.52 22.69
N PHE A 515 22.25 29.84 21.46
CA PHE A 515 21.80 29.11 20.28
C PHE A 515 22.72 27.92 20.03
N ASN A 516 22.25 26.69 20.29
CA ASN A 516 22.90 25.48 19.79
C ASN A 516 22.63 25.37 18.27
N LYS A 517 23.60 25.74 17.42
CA LYS A 517 23.52 25.47 15.98
C LYS A 517 23.94 24.02 15.70
N PHE A 518 23.05 23.27 15.07
CA PHE A 518 23.25 21.86 14.69
C PHE A 518 23.28 21.77 13.16
N VAL A 519 24.41 21.36 12.59
CA VAL A 519 24.53 21.10 11.15
C VAL A 519 24.77 19.62 10.95
N LEU A 520 23.81 18.96 10.30
CA LEU A 520 23.92 17.57 9.87
C LEU A 520 24.17 17.56 8.36
N SER A 521 25.36 17.13 7.95
CA SER A 521 25.68 16.87 6.55
C SER A 521 25.54 15.37 6.29
N VAL A 522 24.64 14.97 5.41
CA VAL A 522 24.39 13.57 5.08
C VAL A 522 24.85 13.27 3.66
N PHE A 523 25.63 12.21 3.50
CA PHE A 523 26.04 11.73 2.18
C PHE A 523 24.98 10.82 1.59
N LYS A 524 24.77 10.92 0.29
CA LYS A 524 23.83 10.07 -0.45
C LYS A 524 24.45 8.68 -0.62
N CYS A 525 23.72 7.63 -0.25
CA CYS A 525 24.10 6.27 -0.59
C CYS A 525 23.75 6.01 -2.06
N THR A 526 24.76 5.65 -2.86
CA THR A 526 24.61 5.45 -4.30
C THR A 526 23.63 4.30 -4.56
N VAL A 527 22.66 4.55 -5.44
CA VAL A 527 21.59 3.60 -5.79
C VAL A 527 22.13 2.54 -6.75
N ALA A 528 21.71 1.28 -6.57
CA ALA A 528 21.97 0.20 -7.52
C ALA A 528 21.42 0.55 -8.91
N CYS A 529 22.31 0.80 -9.85
CA CYS A 529 22.07 0.83 -11.29
C CYS A 529 23.05 -0.15 -11.95
N ILE A 530 22.61 -0.77 -13.05
CA ILE A 530 23.34 -1.83 -13.79
C ILE A 530 24.71 -1.38 -14.33
N TYR A 531 25.02 -0.08 -14.29
CA TYR A 531 26.33 0.47 -14.65
C TYR A 531 26.85 1.35 -13.51
N PHE A 532 27.92 0.90 -12.85
CA PHE A 532 28.81 1.80 -12.13
C PHE A 532 29.79 2.41 -13.13
N HIS A 533 30.04 3.71 -13.02
CA HIS A 533 31.01 4.41 -13.87
C HIS A 533 32.41 3.79 -13.64
N SER A 534 32.91 3.05 -14.62
CA SER A 534 34.33 2.74 -14.73
C SER A 534 35.03 4.05 -15.08
N MET A 535 35.59 4.74 -14.08
CA MET A 535 36.59 5.76 -14.33
C MET A 535 37.90 5.04 -14.65
N GLN A 536 38.27 5.04 -15.93
CA GLN A 536 39.66 4.97 -16.36
C GLN A 536 40.21 6.39 -16.43
#